data_AF-A0A7S0XDW3-F1
#
_entry.id   AF-A0A7S0XDW3-F1
#
_cell.length_a   1.000
_cell.length_b   1.000
_cell.length_c   1.000
_cell.angle_alpha   90.00
_cell.angle_beta   90.00
_cell.angle_gamma   90.00
#
_symmetry.space_group_name_H-M   'P 1'
#
loop_
_entity.id
_entity.type
_entity.pdbx_description
1 polymer ?
#
loop_
_entity_poly.entity_id
_entity_poly.type
_entity_poly.pdbx_seq_one_letter_code
_entity_poly.pdbx_strand_id
1 'polypeptide(L)'
;KKGKGYAFIQYMIPENAINAKSSLDGTFFQGRLLHIISAKNPRENANSIDTENKLKLSSYKLKKDLERKQMLFKRDNWNSSFIRSDTVVESMADRYNIKKSDIFDPNEGASEAA
;
A
#
# COMPACT_ATOMS: atom_id res chain seq x y z
N LYS A 1 -25.91 2.28 3.17
CA LYS A 1 -24.64 2.09 3.93
C LYS A 1 -24.37 0.60 4.05
N LYS A 2 -23.38 0.04 3.34
CA LYS A 2 -22.96 -1.36 3.54
C LYS A 2 -21.97 -1.43 4.69
N GLY A 3 -22.18 -2.33 5.65
CA GLY A 3 -21.25 -2.60 6.74
C GLY A 3 -19.97 -3.25 6.20
N LYS A 4 -18.82 -2.96 6.83
CA LYS A 4 -17.51 -3.44 6.36
C LYS A 4 -17.23 -4.91 6.71
N GLY A 5 -18.11 -5.57 7.47
CA GLY A 5 -18.01 -7.01 7.78
C GLY A 5 -16.93 -7.40 8.80
N TYR A 6 -16.42 -6.43 9.59
CA TYR A 6 -15.53 -6.68 10.72
C TYR A 6 -15.95 -5.85 11.92
N ALA A 7 -15.60 -6.33 13.12
CA ALA A 7 -15.87 -5.67 14.39
C ALA A 7 -14.71 -5.88 15.35
N PHE A 8 -14.58 -5.00 16.34
CA PHE A 8 -13.66 -5.14 17.46
C PHE A 8 -14.46 -5.32 18.74
N ILE A 9 -14.04 -6.27 19.58
CA ILE A 9 -14.71 -6.60 20.83
C ILE A 9 -13.66 -6.50 21.94
N GLN A 10 -13.95 -5.71 22.98
CA GLN A 10 -13.12 -5.59 24.16
C GLN A 10 -13.81 -6.28 25.33
N TYR A 11 -13.13 -7.27 25.91
CA TYR A 11 -13.58 -7.94 27.13
C TYR A 11 -13.03 -7.21 28.36
N MET A 12 -13.81 -7.19 29.44
CA MET A 12 -13.35 -6.71 30.75
C MET A 12 -12.26 -7.62 31.34
N ILE A 13 -12.38 -8.93 31.10
CA ILE A 13 -11.45 -9.96 31.59
C ILE A 13 -10.69 -10.54 30.39
N PRO A 14 -9.35 -10.55 30.39
CA PRO A 14 -8.57 -11.02 29.25
C PRO A 14 -8.71 -12.53 29.00
N GLU A 15 -8.91 -13.33 30.04
CA GLU A 15 -9.09 -14.79 29.92
C GLU A 15 -10.32 -15.15 29.08
N ASN A 16 -11.41 -14.40 29.25
CA ASN A 16 -12.64 -14.58 28.48
C ASN A 16 -12.42 -14.32 26.99
N ALA A 17 -11.52 -13.39 26.63
CA ALA A 17 -11.18 -13.12 25.24
C ALA A 17 -10.43 -14.30 24.60
N ILE A 18 -9.53 -14.94 25.35
CA ILE A 18 -8.78 -16.11 24.88
C ILE A 18 -9.72 -17.31 24.69
N ASN A 19 -10.59 -17.56 25.67
CA ASN A 19 -11.58 -18.63 25.61
C ASN A 19 -12.54 -18.42 24.43
N ALA A 20 -13.08 -17.22 24.27
CA ALA A 20 -13.96 -16.88 23.16
C ALA A 20 -13.27 -17.06 21.80
N LYS A 21 -12.01 -16.63 21.66
CA LYS A 21 -11.23 -16.85 20.43
C LYS A 21 -11.10 -18.34 20.13
N SER A 22 -10.73 -19.16 21.11
CA SER A 22 -10.53 -20.60 20.91
C SER A 22 -11.83 -21.32 20.53
N SER A 23 -12.95 -20.94 21.14
CA SER A 23 -14.24 -21.62 20.92
C SER A 23 -15.00 -21.15 19.68
N LEU A 24 -14.86 -19.88 19.27
CA LEU A 24 -15.66 -19.29 18.20
C LEU A 24 -14.91 -19.12 16.87
N ASP A 25 -13.58 -19.21 16.86
CA ASP A 25 -12.82 -19.18 15.60
C ASP A 25 -13.15 -20.42 14.75
N GLY A 26 -13.58 -20.20 13.52
CA GLY A 26 -14.03 -21.26 12.62
C GLY A 26 -15.52 -21.64 12.73
N THR A 27 -16.29 -20.99 13.60
CA THR A 27 -17.74 -21.23 13.68
C THR A 27 -18.51 -20.51 12.56
N PHE A 28 -19.68 -21.03 12.19
CA PHE A 28 -20.56 -20.40 11.21
C PHE A 28 -21.42 -19.30 11.85
N PHE A 29 -21.34 -18.08 11.32
CA PHE A 29 -22.18 -16.96 11.70
C PHE A 29 -22.84 -16.37 10.45
N GLN A 30 -24.17 -16.41 10.41
CA GLN A 30 -24.97 -15.89 9.29
C GLN A 30 -24.49 -16.40 7.91
N GLY A 31 -24.16 -17.69 7.82
CA GLY A 31 -23.71 -18.32 6.57
C GLY A 31 -22.27 -17.98 6.16
N ARG A 32 -21.47 -17.39 7.05
CA ARG A 32 -20.03 -17.12 6.82
C ARG A 32 -19.21 -17.69 7.98
N LEU A 33 -18.00 -18.12 7.67
CA LEU A 33 -17.05 -18.58 8.70
C LEU A 33 -16.47 -17.37 9.44
N LEU A 34 -16.58 -17.36 10.77
CA LEU A 34 -15.96 -16.36 11.61
C LEU A 34 -14.45 -16.62 11.70
N HIS A 35 -13.67 -15.57 11.49
CA HIS A 35 -12.24 -15.60 11.77
C HIS A 35 -11.90 -14.57 12.85
N ILE A 36 -11.35 -15.05 13.96
CA ILE A 36 -11.06 -14.24 15.15
C ILE A 36 -9.55 -14.10 15.31
N ILE A 37 -9.06 -12.89 15.13
CA ILE A 37 -7.65 -12.54 15.32
C ILE A 37 -7.54 -11.66 16.55
N SER A 38 -6.50 -11.89 17.36
CA SER A 38 -6.15 -11.01 18.47
C SER A 38 -5.90 -9.59 17.93
N ALA A 39 -6.72 -8.64 18.36
CA ALA A 39 -6.57 -7.25 17.95
C ALA A 39 -5.30 -6.65 18.55
N LYS A 40 -4.61 -5.81 17.77
CA LYS A 40 -3.56 -4.95 18.31
C LYS A 40 -4.25 -3.87 19.14
N ASN A 41 -3.70 -3.57 20.33
CA ASN A 41 -4.23 -2.50 21.18
C ASN A 41 -4.46 -1.26 20.33
N PRO A 42 -5.67 -0.66 20.35
CA PRO A 42 -5.90 0.60 19.70
C PRO A 42 -4.86 1.56 20.27
N ARG A 43 -3.95 2.02 19.40
CA ARG A 43 -2.98 3.02 19.79
C ARG A 43 -3.81 4.25 20.13
N GLU A 44 -3.87 4.62 21.41
CA GLU A 44 -4.51 5.87 21.85
C GLU A 44 -3.94 7.10 21.13
N ASN A 45 -2.79 6.94 20.46
CA ASN A 45 -2.17 7.97 19.65
C ASN A 45 -1.83 7.42 18.26
N ALA A 46 -2.72 7.64 17.29
CA ALA A 46 -2.43 7.46 15.87
C ALA A 46 -1.33 8.42 15.35
N ASN A 47 -0.79 9.31 16.20
CA ASN A 47 0.15 10.37 15.82
C ASN A 47 1.63 10.06 16.13
N SER A 48 1.98 8.97 16.80
CA SER A 48 3.37 8.71 17.26
C SER A 48 4.11 7.59 16.52
N ILE A 49 3.48 6.93 15.55
CA ILE A 49 4.01 5.70 14.92
C ILE A 49 5.12 5.97 13.90
N ASP A 50 5.18 7.21 13.40
CA ASP A 50 6.15 7.61 12.39
C ASP A 50 7.52 7.96 12.97
N THR A 51 7.66 8.14 14.27
CA THR A 51 8.94 8.50 14.90
C THR A 51 9.73 7.27 15.35
N GLU A 52 9.12 6.29 16.01
CA GLU A 52 9.84 5.10 16.49
C GLU A 52 10.32 4.17 15.37
N ASN A 53 9.57 4.05 14.27
CA ASN A 53 9.99 3.24 13.13
C ASN A 53 11.10 3.91 12.31
N LYS A 54 11.22 5.25 12.33
CA LYS A 54 12.35 5.96 11.68
C LYS A 54 13.67 5.72 12.40
N LEU A 55 13.65 5.59 13.73
CA LEU A 55 14.86 5.39 14.55
C LEU A 55 15.50 4.01 14.37
N LYS A 56 14.77 3.03 13.82
CA LYS A 56 15.27 1.67 13.54
C LYS A 56 15.70 1.44 12.08
N LEU A 57 15.65 2.46 11.23
CA LEU A 57 16.03 2.35 9.82
C LEU A 57 17.52 2.69 9.67
N SER A 58 18.26 1.80 9.00
CA SER A 58 19.61 2.10 8.50
C SER A 58 19.62 3.41 7.69
N SER A 59 20.73 4.15 7.72
CA SER A 59 20.92 5.42 7.00
C SER A 59 20.50 5.33 5.52
N TYR A 60 20.75 4.20 4.87
CA TYR A 60 20.32 3.93 3.49
C TYR A 60 18.80 3.87 3.34
N LYS A 61 18.11 3.18 4.25
CA LYS A 61 16.63 3.07 4.23
C LYS A 61 15.97 4.43 4.50
N LEU A 62 16.56 5.24 5.38
CA LEU A 62 16.08 6.59 5.67
C LEU A 62 16.23 7.51 4.43
N LYS A 63 17.38 7.47 3.75
CA LYS A 63 17.62 8.23 2.51
C LYS A 63 16.61 7.85 1.41
N LYS A 64 16.40 6.54 1.18
CA LYS A 64 15.44 6.04 0.18
C LYS A 64 13.99 6.46 0.51
N ASP A 65 13.63 6.53 1.79
CA ASP A 65 12.29 6.98 2.20
C ASP A 65 12.10 8.49 2.00
N LEU A 66 13.13 9.30 2.24
CA LEU A 66 13.12 10.73 1.93
C LEU A 66 13.00 10.98 0.43
N GLU A 67 13.78 10.28 -0.39
CA GLU A 67 13.67 10.33 -1.85
C GLU A 67 12.26 9.93 -2.32
N ARG A 68 11.69 8.86 -1.76
CA ARG A 68 10.31 8.45 -2.05
C ARG A 68 9.31 9.55 -1.67
N LYS A 69 9.46 10.19 -0.51
CA LYS A 69 8.57 11.27 -0.05
C LYS A 69 8.68 12.52 -0.92
N GLN A 70 9.88 12.88 -1.37
CA GLN A 70 10.07 13.96 -2.34
C GLN A 70 9.41 13.61 -3.68
N MET A 71 9.47 12.36 -4.10
CA MET A 71 8.81 11.86 -5.32
C MET A 71 7.28 11.78 -5.19
N LEU A 72 6.69 11.82 -3.98
CA LEU A 72 5.24 11.90 -3.80
C LEU A 72 4.67 13.27 -4.23
N PHE A 73 5.45 14.34 -4.05
CA PHE A 73 5.04 15.69 -4.46
C PHE A 73 5.24 15.96 -5.95
N LYS A 74 5.92 15.05 -6.67
CA LYS A 74 6.00 15.10 -8.12
C LYS A 74 4.69 14.59 -8.70
N ARG A 75 4.01 15.46 -9.46
CA ARG A 75 2.78 15.14 -10.20
C ARG A 75 2.97 14.09 -11.30
N ASP A 76 4.19 13.59 -11.47
CA ASP A 76 4.59 12.63 -12.51
C ASP A 76 4.67 11.18 -12.04
N ASN A 77 4.43 10.90 -10.75
CA ASN A 77 4.52 9.55 -10.20
C ASN A 77 3.21 8.76 -10.37
N TRP A 78 2.90 8.39 -11.61
CA TRP A 78 1.77 7.53 -11.95
C TRP A 78 2.15 6.07 -11.71
N ASN A 79 1.43 5.37 -10.85
CA ASN A 79 1.66 3.95 -10.63
C ASN A 79 1.11 3.16 -11.84
N SER A 80 2.03 2.63 -12.65
CA SER A 80 1.76 1.84 -13.87
C SER A 80 0.86 0.61 -13.64
N SER A 81 0.70 0.13 -12.40
CA SER A 81 -0.18 -1.02 -12.11
C SER A 81 -1.68 -0.71 -12.24
N PHE A 82 -2.07 0.57 -12.23
CA PHE A 82 -3.49 0.98 -12.23
C PHE A 82 -3.97 1.59 -13.55
N ILE A 83 -3.08 1.74 -14.53
CA ILE A 83 -3.36 2.40 -15.81
C ILE A 83 -2.88 1.49 -16.93
N ARG A 84 -3.64 1.40 -18.02
CA ARG A 84 -3.21 0.64 -19.20
C ARG A 84 -1.93 1.26 -19.77
N SER A 85 -0.95 0.43 -20.14
CA SER A 85 0.37 0.88 -20.60
C SER A 85 0.31 1.93 -21.71
N ASP A 86 -0.64 1.78 -22.64
CA ASP A 86 -0.90 2.74 -23.73
C ASP A 86 -1.25 4.15 -23.22
N THR A 87 -2.05 4.27 -22.16
CA THR A 87 -2.47 5.54 -21.56
C THR A 87 -1.31 6.21 -20.81
N VAL A 88 -0.38 5.41 -20.26
CA VAL A 88 0.84 5.95 -19.63
C VAL A 88 1.73 6.60 -20.69
N VAL A 89 1.94 5.93 -21.82
CA VAL A 89 2.73 6.45 -22.93
C VAL A 89 2.10 7.71 -23.52
N GLU A 90 0.78 7.73 -23.71
CA GLU A 90 0.03 8.92 -24.16
C GLU A 90 0.24 10.11 -23.22
N SER A 91 0.08 9.91 -21.90
CA SER A 91 0.29 10.97 -20.90
C SER A 91 1.73 11.48 -20.81
N MET A 92 2.68 10.67 -21.28
CA MET A 92 4.09 11.02 -21.33
C MET A 92 4.39 11.81 -22.61
N ALA A 93 3.85 11.36 -23.75
CA ALA A 93 3.88 12.08 -25.02
C ALA A 93 3.31 13.49 -24.89
N ASP A 94 2.13 13.64 -24.27
CA ASP A 94 1.47 14.93 -24.04
C ASP A 94 2.31 15.88 -23.18
N ARG A 95 3.02 15.37 -22.17
CA ARG A 95 3.79 16.21 -21.23
C ARG A 95 5.16 16.61 -21.76
N TYR A 96 5.82 15.71 -22.45
CA TYR A 96 7.13 15.97 -23.05
C TYR A 96 7.03 16.53 -24.47
N ASN A 97 5.80 16.68 -24.99
CA ASN A 97 5.52 17.16 -26.34
C ASN A 97 6.30 16.37 -27.41
N ILE A 98 6.47 15.07 -27.15
CA ILE A 98 7.10 14.07 -28.03
C ILE A 98 5.99 13.25 -28.67
N LYS A 99 6.22 12.74 -29.88
CA LYS A 99 5.20 11.90 -30.51
C LYS A 99 5.23 10.51 -29.88
N LYS A 100 4.07 9.88 -29.82
CA LYS A 100 3.92 8.49 -29.36
C LYS A 100 4.81 7.53 -30.15
N SER A 101 4.98 7.76 -31.46
CA SER A 101 5.88 6.99 -32.35
C SER A 101 7.30 6.94 -31.81
N ASP A 102 7.82 8.10 -31.39
CA ASP A 102 9.22 8.27 -31.00
C ASP A 102 9.54 7.49 -29.70
N ILE A 103 8.51 7.17 -28.90
CA ILE A 103 8.64 6.33 -27.69
C ILE A 103 8.61 4.83 -28.03
N PHE A 104 7.92 4.47 -29.12
CA PHE A 104 7.74 3.08 -29.56
C PHE A 104 8.76 2.63 -30.61
N ASP A 105 9.51 3.55 -31.22
CA ASP A 105 10.43 3.24 -32.31
C ASP A 105 11.67 2.49 -31.79
N PRO A 106 11.85 1.20 -32.16
CA PRO A 106 12.98 0.39 -31.71
C PRO A 106 14.30 0.67 -32.46
N ASN A 107 14.33 1.69 -33.33
CA ASN A 107 15.47 1.99 -34.21
C ASN A 107 16.43 3.06 -33.68
N GLU A 108 16.08 3.86 -32.68
CA GLU A 108 17.00 4.89 -32.14
C GLU A 108 18.04 4.31 -31.16
N GLY A 109 17.77 3.17 -30.52
CA GLY A 109 18.69 2.55 -29.56
C GLY A 109 19.72 1.58 -30.15
N ALA A 110 19.68 1.32 -31.46
CA ALA A 110 20.51 0.30 -32.12
C ALA A 110 21.50 0.87 -33.17
N SER A 111 21.61 2.21 -33.28
CA SER A 111 22.39 2.90 -34.33
C SER A 111 23.68 3.58 -33.81
N GLU A 112 24.17 3.23 -32.62
CA GLU A 112 25.42 3.82 -32.08
C GLU A 112 26.34 2.75 -31.47
N ALA A 113 26.45 1.62 -32.16
CA ALA A 113 27.46 0.59 -31.94
C ALA A 113 27.81 -0.11 -33.27
N ALA A 114 28.49 0.62 -34.16
CA ALA A 114 29.24 0.07 -35.29
C ALA A 114 30.40 1.01 -35.63
#